data_AF-A0AA39S009-F1
#
_entry.id   AF-A0AA39S009-F1
#
_cell.length_a   1.000
_cell.length_b   1.000
_cell.length_c   1.000
_cell.angle_alpha   90.00
_cell.angle_beta   90.00
_cell.angle_gamma   90.00
#
_symmetry.space_group_name_H-M   'P 1'
#
loop_
_entity.id
_entity.type
_entity.pdbx_description
1 polymer ?
#
loop_
_entity_poly.entity_id
_entity_poly.type
_entity_poly.pdbx_seq_one_letter_code
_entity_poly.pdbx_strand_id
1 'polypeptide(L)'
;MVKQVVKHTYETDELCLRTNYYGTKQVTQALIPLLLQSHSPRIVNLSSSLGQLKFLSNERATEVLRNVDDLTEEKIDQVVKEFLEDAKEGLLENKGWPVSFSAYVVSKVALNAYTRILAKKIPKISINAVHPGFVKTDLSFNGGELTVEEGARGPVILALAPDGGPSGLYFYQTELSTF
;
A
#
# COMPACT_ATOMS: atom_id res chain seq x y z
N MET A 1 -26.34 1.07 -16.30
CA MET A 1 -26.07 1.81 -15.04
C MET A 1 -24.89 2.71 -15.30
N VAL A 2 -25.08 4.03 -15.24
CA VAL A 2 -24.15 5.03 -15.74
C VAL A 2 -22.78 4.86 -15.08
N LYS A 3 -21.73 4.63 -15.89
CA LYS A 3 -20.34 4.79 -15.46
C LYS A 3 -20.18 6.25 -15.03
N GLN A 4 -20.44 6.56 -13.77
CA GLN A 4 -19.84 7.74 -13.16
C GLN A 4 -18.35 7.47 -13.19
N VAL A 5 -17.68 7.99 -14.22
CA VAL A 5 -16.24 8.19 -14.18
C VAL A 5 -16.04 9.09 -12.97
N VAL A 6 -15.55 8.51 -11.88
CA VAL A 6 -15.10 9.30 -10.73
C VAL A 6 -14.02 10.21 -11.29
N LYS A 7 -14.36 11.49 -11.46
CA LYS A 7 -13.45 12.47 -12.01
C LYS A 7 -12.43 12.76 -10.91
N HIS A 8 -11.25 12.16 -11.02
CA HIS A 8 -10.14 12.42 -10.12
C HIS A 8 -9.69 13.87 -10.31
N THR A 9 -9.58 14.60 -9.21
CA THR A 9 -8.91 15.91 -9.16
C THR A 9 -7.59 15.76 -8.42
N TYR A 10 -6.67 16.71 -8.67
CA TYR A 10 -5.39 16.77 -7.96
C TYR A 10 -5.60 16.71 -6.43
N GLU A 11 -6.60 17.42 -5.90
CA GLU A 11 -6.90 17.45 -4.47
C GLU A 11 -7.35 16.08 -3.94
N THR A 12 -8.14 15.34 -4.72
CA THR A 12 -8.56 13.97 -4.34
C THR A 12 -7.40 12.98 -4.39
N ASP A 13 -6.47 13.16 -5.34
CA ASP A 13 -5.27 12.33 -5.47
C ASP A 13 -4.29 12.61 -4.32
N GLU A 14 -4.06 13.88 -3.99
CA GLU A 14 -3.25 14.29 -2.84
C GLU A 14 -3.86 13.78 -1.53
N LEU A 15 -5.17 13.91 -1.33
CA LEU A 15 -5.86 13.38 -0.16
C LEU A 15 -5.68 11.86 -0.03
N CYS A 16 -5.78 11.12 -1.15
CA CYS A 16 -5.59 9.68 -1.18
C CYS A 16 -4.18 9.29 -0.71
N LEU A 17 -3.14 9.92 -1.28
CA LEU A 17 -1.74 9.66 -0.94
C LEU A 17 -1.40 10.08 0.49
N ARG A 18 -1.90 11.24 0.92
CA ARG A 18 -1.74 11.74 2.29
C ARG A 18 -2.32 10.76 3.30
N THR A 19 -3.46 10.14 3.00
CA THR A 19 -4.11 9.20 3.90
C THR A 19 -3.45 7.83 3.87
N ASN A 20 -3.37 7.23 2.69
CA ASN A 20 -2.99 5.82 2.53
C ASN A 20 -1.50 5.56 2.73
N TYR A 21 -0.65 6.49 2.28
CA TYR A 21 0.80 6.33 2.32
C TYR A 21 1.41 7.15 3.45
N TYR A 22 1.34 8.48 3.37
CA TYR A 22 2.00 9.36 4.36
C TYR A 22 1.42 9.21 5.76
N GLY A 23 0.10 9.09 5.89
CA GLY A 23 -0.57 8.86 7.17
C GLY A 23 -0.12 7.56 7.83
N THR A 24 -0.10 6.47 7.06
CA THR A 24 0.40 5.16 7.53
C THR A 24 1.88 5.24 7.95
N LYS A 25 2.72 5.90 7.14
CA LYS A 25 4.15 6.12 7.45
C LYS A 25 4.32 6.90 8.76
N GLN A 26 3.62 8.02 8.92
CA GLN A 26 3.70 8.86 10.11
C GLN A 26 3.24 8.15 11.39
N VAL A 27 2.08 7.47 11.34
CA VAL A 27 1.58 6.68 12.49
C VAL A 27 2.57 5.59 12.84
N THR A 28 3.10 4.88 11.84
CA THR A 28 4.09 3.83 12.06
C THR A 28 5.34 4.39 12.75
N GLN A 29 5.93 5.46 12.19
CA GLN A 29 7.14 6.08 12.74
C GLN A 29 6.95 6.54 14.19
N ALA A 30 5.80 7.17 14.49
CA ALA A 30 5.48 7.63 15.84
C ALA A 30 5.34 6.48 16.85
N LEU A 31 4.86 5.31 16.41
CA LEU A 31 4.59 4.17 17.29
C LEU A 31 5.75 3.17 17.40
N ILE A 32 6.77 3.23 16.55
CA ILE A 32 7.95 2.35 16.60
C ILE A 32 8.58 2.28 18.01
N PRO A 33 8.84 3.40 18.73
CA PRO A 33 9.43 3.33 20.06
C PRO A 33 8.60 2.54 21.09
N LEU A 34 7.27 2.53 20.93
CA LEU A 34 6.37 1.75 21.78
C LEU A 34 6.33 0.28 21.32
N LEU A 35 6.27 0.04 20.02
CA LEU A 35 6.31 -1.32 19.46
C LEU A 35 7.60 -2.05 19.86
N LEU A 36 8.74 -1.37 19.89
CA LEU A 36 10.02 -1.96 20.29
C LEU A 36 10.04 -2.42 21.77
N GLN A 37 9.09 -1.99 22.60
CA GLN A 37 8.91 -2.45 23.98
C GLN A 37 8.04 -3.72 24.08
N SER A 38 7.29 -4.06 23.03
CA SER A 38 6.54 -5.33 22.99
C SER A 38 7.50 -6.52 22.89
N HIS A 39 7.13 -7.63 23.54
CA HIS A 39 7.80 -8.91 23.35
C HIS A 39 7.60 -9.48 21.94
N SER A 40 6.48 -9.13 21.30
CA SER A 40 6.08 -9.67 20.00
C SER A 40 5.43 -8.57 19.13
N PRO A 41 6.20 -7.60 18.63
CA PRO A 41 5.63 -6.48 17.87
C PRO A 41 5.24 -6.87 16.44
N ARG A 42 4.09 -6.36 16.00
CA ARG A 42 3.50 -6.62 14.67
C ARG A 42 2.98 -5.32 14.06
N ILE A 43 3.20 -5.14 12.76
CA ILE A 43 2.55 -4.11 11.94
C ILE A 43 1.91 -4.81 10.74
N VAL A 44 0.64 -4.53 10.51
CA VAL A 44 -0.11 -5.06 9.36
C VAL A 44 -0.63 -3.89 8.55
N ASN A 45 -0.07 -3.71 7.36
CA ASN A 45 -0.47 -2.66 6.43
C ASN A 45 -1.57 -3.17 5.50
N LEU A 46 -2.76 -2.57 5.59
CA LEU A 46 -3.89 -2.89 4.71
C LEU A 46 -3.63 -2.30 3.31
N SER A 47 -3.21 -3.16 2.40
CA SER A 47 -2.88 -2.84 1.01
C SER A 47 -4.00 -3.28 0.05
N SER A 48 -3.67 -3.45 -1.23
CA SER A 48 -4.57 -3.92 -2.29
C SER A 48 -3.82 -4.73 -3.33
N SER A 49 -4.52 -5.62 -4.04
CA SER A 49 -3.97 -6.28 -5.23
C SER A 49 -3.58 -5.27 -6.31
N LEU A 50 -4.27 -4.13 -6.38
CA LEU A 50 -3.88 -3.00 -7.23
C LEU A 50 -2.55 -2.34 -6.81
N GLY A 51 -2.03 -2.63 -5.63
CA GLY A 51 -0.70 -2.20 -5.19
C GLY A 51 0.44 -3.06 -5.72
N GLN A 52 0.16 -4.07 -6.56
CA GLN A 52 1.19 -4.88 -7.18
C GLN A 52 1.87 -4.12 -8.33
N LEU A 53 3.21 -4.24 -8.45
CA LEU A 53 3.99 -3.51 -9.46
C LEU A 53 3.55 -3.77 -10.90
N LYS A 54 2.92 -4.91 -11.19
CA LYS A 54 2.36 -5.23 -12.52
C LYS A 54 1.28 -4.27 -12.99
N PHE A 55 0.68 -3.48 -12.09
CA PHE A 55 -0.32 -2.47 -12.42
C PHE A 55 0.27 -1.07 -12.62
N LEU A 56 1.60 -0.93 -12.50
CA LEU A 56 2.32 0.33 -12.71
C LEU A 56 3.16 0.25 -13.99
N SER A 57 2.68 0.90 -15.05
CA SER A 57 3.36 0.94 -16.35
C SER A 57 4.43 2.02 -16.46
N ASN A 58 4.52 2.94 -15.49
CA ASN A 58 5.57 3.95 -15.43
C ASN A 58 6.92 3.26 -15.17
N GLU A 59 7.75 3.16 -16.20
CA GLU A 59 8.99 2.36 -16.17
C GLU A 59 9.96 2.84 -15.09
N ARG A 60 10.13 4.16 -14.97
CA ARG A 60 11.01 4.79 -13.97
C ARG A 60 10.57 4.43 -12.56
N ALA A 61 9.30 4.66 -12.24
CA ALA A 61 8.75 4.35 -10.92
C ALA A 61 8.83 2.85 -10.61
N THR A 62 8.54 2.00 -11.60
CA THR A 62 8.64 0.54 -11.46
C THR A 62 10.08 0.09 -11.23
N GLU A 63 11.07 0.67 -11.92
CA GLU A 63 12.49 0.37 -11.71
C GLU A 63 12.93 0.73 -10.28
N VAL A 64 12.61 1.95 -9.82
CA VAL A 64 12.92 2.40 -8.47
C VAL A 64 12.29 1.48 -7.42
N LEU A 65 10.98 1.22 -7.52
CA LEU A 65 10.24 0.50 -6.49
C LEU A 65 10.51 -1.02 -6.48
N ARG A 66 11.02 -1.58 -7.58
CA ARG A 66 11.41 -2.99 -7.66
C ARG A 66 12.75 -3.27 -6.95
N ASN A 67 13.70 -2.34 -7.01
CA ASN A 67 15.05 -2.53 -6.48
C ASN A 67 15.11 -2.32 -4.96
N VAL A 68 14.67 -3.31 -4.19
CA VAL A 68 14.57 -3.20 -2.73
C VAL A 68 15.89 -3.16 -1.99
N ASP A 69 16.99 -3.59 -2.60
CA ASP A 69 18.29 -3.48 -1.96
C ASP A 69 18.80 -2.05 -1.89
N ASP A 70 18.38 -1.20 -2.82
CA ASP A 70 18.74 0.22 -2.92
C ASP A 70 17.55 1.16 -2.58
N LEU A 71 16.39 0.59 -2.22
CA LEU A 71 15.19 1.37 -1.95
C LEU A 71 15.27 2.07 -0.58
N THR A 72 14.93 3.35 -0.56
CA THR A 72 14.84 4.16 0.66
C THR A 72 13.48 4.83 0.77
N GLU A 73 13.15 5.36 1.96
CA GLU A 73 11.91 6.12 2.18
C GLU A 73 11.84 7.34 1.25
N GLU A 74 12.97 8.02 1.03
CA GLU A 74 13.08 9.21 0.19
C GLU A 74 12.85 8.89 -1.29
N LYS A 75 13.32 7.72 -1.77
CA LYS A 75 13.06 7.27 -3.15
C LYS A 75 11.58 6.98 -3.38
N ILE A 76 10.90 6.38 -2.39
CA ILE A 76 9.45 6.15 -2.47
C ILE A 76 8.71 7.50 -2.46
N ASP A 77 9.08 8.40 -1.55
CA ASP A 77 8.50 9.74 -1.46
C ASP A 77 8.66 10.51 -2.79
N GLN A 78 9.82 10.40 -3.43
CA GLN A 78 10.11 11.03 -4.71
C GLN A 78 9.24 10.48 -5.84
N VAL A 79 9.01 9.16 -5.89
CA VAL A 79 8.09 8.54 -6.87
C VAL A 79 6.65 9.04 -6.66
N VAL A 80 6.19 9.14 -5.40
CA VAL A 80 4.86 9.66 -5.07
C VAL A 80 4.73 11.14 -5.47
N LYS A 81 5.78 11.93 -5.25
CA LYS A 81 5.82 13.35 -5.61
C LYS A 81 5.74 13.54 -7.13
N GLU A 82 6.51 12.78 -7.90
CA GLU A 82 6.49 12.85 -9.36
C GLU A 82 5.12 12.48 -9.93
N PHE A 83 4.47 11.46 -9.37
CA PHE A 83 3.09 11.14 -9.75
C PHE A 83 2.15 12.34 -9.56
N LEU A 84 2.24 13.07 -8.43
CA LEU A 84 1.40 14.24 -8.18
C LEU A 84 1.71 15.39 -9.14
N GLU A 85 2.99 15.63 -9.44
CA GLU A 85 3.42 16.63 -10.42
C GLU A 85 2.85 16.29 -11.81
N ASP A 86 2.97 15.04 -12.23
CA ASP A 86 2.44 14.54 -13.50
C ASP A 86 0.91 14.56 -13.55
N ALA A 87 0.23 14.28 -12.44
CA ALA A 87 -1.22 14.41 -12.32
C ALA A 87 -1.67 15.86 -12.53
N LYS A 88 -0.95 16.81 -11.95
CA LYS A 88 -1.24 18.24 -12.06
C LYS A 88 -1.04 18.77 -13.49
N GLU A 89 -0.07 18.21 -14.20
CA GLU A 89 0.23 18.57 -15.60
C GLU A 89 -0.62 17.79 -16.63
N GLY A 90 -1.45 16.84 -16.17
CA GLY A 90 -2.27 16.01 -17.06
C GLY A 90 -1.47 14.99 -17.87
N LEU A 91 -0.33 14.53 -17.33
CA LEU A 91 0.64 13.67 -18.02
C LEU A 91 0.54 12.19 -17.64
N LEU A 92 -0.49 11.78 -16.88
CA LEU A 92 -0.60 10.43 -16.34
C LEU A 92 -0.51 9.34 -17.41
N GLU A 93 -1.36 9.39 -18.43
CA GLU A 93 -1.39 8.38 -19.50
C GLU A 93 -0.08 8.39 -20.30
N ASN A 94 0.41 9.57 -20.68
CA ASN A 94 1.63 9.74 -21.47
C ASN A 94 2.87 9.21 -20.77
N LYS A 95 2.92 9.26 -19.44
CA LYS A 95 4.02 8.76 -18.61
C LYS A 95 3.74 7.36 -18.03
N GLY A 96 2.70 6.67 -18.48
CA GLY A 96 2.40 5.30 -18.05
C GLY A 96 1.90 5.18 -16.61
N TRP A 97 1.45 6.26 -15.99
CA TRP A 97 0.77 6.20 -14.70
C TRP A 97 -0.63 5.59 -14.85
N PRO A 98 -1.16 4.95 -13.79
CA PRO A 98 -2.52 4.43 -13.81
C PRO A 98 -3.53 5.56 -13.97
N VAL A 99 -4.37 5.49 -14.99
CA VAL A 99 -5.47 6.46 -15.21
C VAL A 99 -6.72 6.06 -14.42
N SER A 100 -6.97 4.74 -14.29
CA SER A 100 -8.06 4.20 -13.47
C SER A 100 -7.58 3.90 -12.06
N PHE A 101 -8.36 4.29 -11.05
CA PHE A 101 -7.96 4.17 -9.63
C PHE A 101 -6.61 4.82 -9.33
N SER A 102 -6.25 5.86 -10.10
CA SER A 102 -4.96 6.55 -10.20
C SER A 102 -4.15 6.61 -8.89
N ALA A 103 -4.41 7.60 -8.03
CA ALA A 103 -3.68 7.77 -6.78
C ALA A 103 -3.85 6.59 -5.81
N TYR A 104 -4.97 5.86 -5.90
CA TYR A 104 -5.18 4.67 -5.08
C TYR A 104 -4.15 3.58 -5.40
N VAL A 105 -3.94 3.27 -6.69
CA VAL A 105 -2.89 2.34 -7.15
C VAL A 105 -1.54 2.80 -6.61
N VAL A 106 -1.13 4.03 -6.92
CA VAL A 106 0.19 4.56 -6.52
C VAL A 106 0.37 4.53 -5.00
N SER A 107 -0.67 4.87 -4.22
CA SER A 107 -0.62 4.82 -2.77
C SER A 107 -0.38 3.41 -2.22
N LYS A 108 -0.97 2.39 -2.84
CA LYS A 108 -0.82 0.99 -2.41
C LYS A 108 0.50 0.38 -2.87
N VAL A 109 1.01 0.77 -4.04
CA VAL A 109 2.37 0.41 -4.46
C VAL A 109 3.41 1.02 -3.51
N ALA A 110 3.27 2.31 -3.17
CA ALA A 110 4.17 2.99 -2.24
C ALA A 110 4.13 2.36 -0.83
N LEU A 111 2.94 2.01 -0.34
CA LEU A 111 2.75 1.32 0.95
C LEU A 111 3.39 -0.08 0.96
N ASN A 112 3.28 -0.81 -0.15
CA ASN A 112 3.93 -2.11 -0.32
C ASN A 112 5.46 -1.98 -0.29
N ALA A 113 6.00 -0.99 -1.00
CA ALA A 113 7.43 -0.72 -1.01
C ALA A 113 7.94 -0.31 0.40
N TYR A 114 7.17 0.55 1.10
CA TYR A 114 7.45 0.96 2.48
C TYR A 114 7.45 -0.21 3.47
N THR A 115 6.50 -1.14 3.32
CA THR A 115 6.44 -2.38 4.12
C THR A 115 7.74 -3.17 4.01
N ARG A 116 8.27 -3.34 2.78
CA ARG A 116 9.50 -4.11 2.54
C ARG A 116 10.72 -3.46 3.18
N ILE A 117 10.89 -2.14 3.01
CA ILE A 117 12.06 -1.45 3.58
C ILE A 117 12.00 -1.42 5.10
N LEU A 118 10.82 -1.25 5.70
CA LEU A 118 10.70 -1.17 7.15
C LEU A 118 10.97 -2.53 7.80
N ALA A 119 10.48 -3.62 7.19
CA ALA A 119 10.79 -4.98 7.61
C ALA A 119 12.31 -5.27 7.59
N LYS A 120 13.03 -4.81 6.55
CA LYS A 120 14.49 -4.93 6.46
C LYS A 120 15.22 -4.07 7.50
N LYS A 121 14.74 -2.85 7.72
CA LYS A 121 15.35 -1.86 8.63
C LYS A 121 15.16 -2.23 10.11
N ILE A 122 14.05 -2.88 10.46
CA ILE A 122 13.67 -3.16 11.85
C ILE A 122 13.26 -4.64 12.00
N PRO A 123 14.23 -5.57 11.93
CA PRO A 123 13.93 -7.02 11.93
C PRO A 123 13.26 -7.53 13.21
N LYS A 124 13.27 -6.73 14.30
CA LYS A 124 12.56 -7.05 15.55
C LYS A 124 11.02 -7.00 15.39
N ILE A 125 10.51 -6.22 14.45
CA ILE A 125 9.07 -6.08 14.21
C ILE A 125 8.70 -6.92 12.99
N SER A 126 7.67 -7.76 13.11
CA SER A 126 7.09 -8.43 11.95
C SER A 126 6.15 -7.46 11.24
N ILE A 127 6.46 -7.13 9.99
CA ILE A 127 5.82 -6.06 9.21
C ILE A 127 5.38 -6.64 7.88
N ASN A 128 4.07 -6.73 7.63
CA ASN A 128 3.54 -7.31 6.40
C ASN A 128 2.46 -6.43 5.79
N ALA A 129 2.25 -6.60 4.49
CA ALA A 129 1.16 -5.99 3.75
C ALA A 129 0.11 -7.05 3.38
N VAL A 130 -1.16 -6.67 3.36
CA VAL A 130 -2.25 -7.60 3.03
C VAL A 130 -3.35 -6.92 2.24
N HIS A 131 -3.78 -7.54 1.15
CA HIS A 131 -5.03 -7.22 0.48
C HIS A 131 -6.17 -8.02 1.10
N PRO A 132 -7.22 -7.39 1.63
CA PRO A 132 -8.30 -8.09 2.33
C PRO A 132 -9.31 -8.79 1.40
N GLY A 133 -9.09 -8.78 0.08
CA GLY A 133 -10.11 -9.17 -0.91
C GLY A 133 -11.04 -8.01 -1.27
N PHE A 134 -12.08 -8.30 -2.07
CA PHE A 134 -13.09 -7.30 -2.44
C PHE A 134 -14.25 -7.33 -1.45
N VAL A 135 -14.19 -6.45 -0.46
CA VAL A 135 -15.04 -6.48 0.76
C VAL A 135 -16.20 -5.49 0.67
N LYS A 136 -17.41 -5.93 1.04
CA LYS A 136 -18.64 -5.11 1.13
C LYS A 136 -18.50 -4.05 2.22
N THR A 137 -18.10 -2.84 1.81
CA THR A 137 -17.92 -1.67 2.67
C THR A 137 -18.39 -0.41 1.94
N ASP A 138 -18.44 0.73 2.62
CA ASP A 138 -18.73 2.02 2.00
C ASP A 138 -17.72 2.34 0.87
N LEU A 139 -16.44 1.97 1.04
CA LEU A 139 -15.41 2.15 0.02
C LEU A 139 -15.73 1.42 -1.29
N SER A 140 -16.37 0.25 -1.20
CA SER A 140 -16.79 -0.55 -2.35
C SER A 140 -18.24 -0.28 -2.77
N PHE A 141 -18.90 0.74 -2.21
CA PHE A 141 -20.34 0.98 -2.35
C PHE A 141 -21.19 -0.26 -2.03
N ASN A 142 -20.77 -1.06 -1.04
CA ASN A 142 -21.35 -2.36 -0.69
C ASN A 142 -21.40 -3.40 -1.84
N GLY A 143 -20.64 -3.19 -2.92
CA GLY A 143 -20.55 -4.07 -4.09
C GLY A 143 -19.53 -5.21 -4.00
N GLY A 144 -18.87 -5.40 -2.85
CA GLY A 144 -17.88 -6.47 -2.64
C GLY A 144 -18.45 -7.88 -2.71
N GLU A 145 -17.58 -8.88 -2.84
CA GLU A 145 -17.94 -10.30 -2.76
C GLU A 145 -17.94 -10.80 -1.31
N LEU A 146 -16.98 -10.31 -0.52
CA LEU A 146 -16.74 -10.73 0.86
C LEU A 146 -17.48 -9.85 1.86
N THR A 147 -17.88 -10.45 2.98
CA THR A 147 -18.30 -9.73 4.18
C THR A 147 -17.10 -9.05 4.87
N VAL A 148 -17.37 -8.08 5.74
CA VAL A 148 -16.34 -7.42 6.56
C VAL A 148 -15.58 -8.43 7.43
N GLU A 149 -16.27 -9.43 7.97
CA GLU A 149 -15.66 -10.50 8.76
C GLU A 149 -14.68 -11.33 7.93
N GLU A 150 -15.08 -11.76 6.73
CA GLU A 150 -14.19 -12.50 5.82
C GLU A 150 -12.97 -11.66 5.41
N GLY A 151 -13.17 -10.38 5.11
CA GLY A 151 -12.08 -9.46 4.77
C GLY A 151 -11.09 -9.20 5.91
N ALA A 152 -11.54 -9.28 7.16
CA ALA A 152 -10.71 -9.07 8.35
C ALA A 152 -9.78 -10.26 8.66
N ARG A 153 -10.05 -11.46 8.12
CA ARG A 153 -9.30 -12.68 8.46
C ARG A 153 -7.80 -12.57 8.21
N GLY A 154 -7.40 -12.16 7.01
CA GLY A 154 -5.98 -12.01 6.63
C GLY A 154 -5.21 -11.07 7.57
N PRO A 155 -5.68 -9.81 7.74
CA PRO A 155 -5.07 -8.88 8.67
C PRO A 155 -4.97 -9.39 10.11
N VAL A 156 -6.03 -10.04 10.63
CA VAL A 156 -6.04 -10.59 12.00
C VAL A 156 -5.04 -11.73 12.15
N ILE A 157 -4.94 -12.62 11.17
CA ILE A 157 -3.95 -13.71 11.17
C ILE A 157 -2.53 -13.16 11.24
N LEU A 158 -2.21 -12.12 10.47
CA LEU A 158 -0.88 -11.50 10.50
C LEU A 158 -0.61 -10.76 11.82
N ALA A 159 -1.63 -10.12 12.40
CA ALA A 159 -1.51 -9.42 13.68
C ALA A 159 -1.30 -10.39 14.85
N LEU A 160 -1.79 -11.63 14.74
CA LEU A 160 -1.68 -12.68 15.75
C LEU A 160 -0.61 -13.74 15.41
N ALA A 161 0.20 -13.51 14.38
CA ALA A 161 1.20 -14.47 13.95
C ALA A 161 2.23 -14.73 15.08
N PRO A 162 2.67 -15.99 15.28
CA PRO A 162 3.63 -16.34 16.32
C PRO A 162 5.00 -15.70 16.09
N ASP A 163 5.85 -15.68 17.11
CA ASP A 163 7.23 -15.21 16.97
C ASP A 163 8.00 -16.02 15.92
N GLY A 164 8.85 -15.33 15.17
CA GLY A 164 9.48 -15.90 13.97
C GLY A 164 8.53 -16.04 12.77
N GLY A 165 7.31 -15.53 12.86
CA GLY A 165 6.36 -15.43 11.75
C GLY A 165 6.85 -14.55 10.59
N PRO A 166 6.05 -14.42 9.52
CA PRO A 166 6.46 -13.72 8.31
C PRO A 166 6.79 -12.25 8.57
N SER A 167 7.73 -11.68 7.83
CA SER A 167 8.01 -10.24 7.82
C SER A 167 8.52 -9.82 6.43
N GLY A 168 8.14 -8.64 5.98
CA GLY A 168 8.49 -8.10 4.67
C GLY A 168 7.73 -8.73 3.52
N LEU A 169 6.61 -9.41 3.78
CA LEU A 169 5.83 -10.14 2.77
C LEU A 169 4.48 -9.46 2.46
N TYR A 170 3.91 -9.87 1.33
CA TYR A 170 2.59 -9.43 0.86
C TYR A 170 1.63 -10.62 0.78
N PHE A 171 0.41 -10.44 1.27
CA PHE A 171 -0.61 -11.48 1.30
C PHE A 171 -1.85 -11.06 0.51
N TYR A 172 -2.42 -12.01 -0.24
CA TYR A 172 -3.76 -11.89 -0.81
C TYR A 172 -4.71 -12.68 0.10
N GLN A 173 -5.55 -11.97 0.86
CA GLN A 173 -6.34 -12.53 1.95
C GLN A 173 -5.43 -13.27 2.94
N THR A 174 -5.50 -14.61 2.98
CA THR A 174 -4.70 -15.46 3.87
C THR A 174 -3.49 -16.10 3.20
N GLU A 175 -3.33 -15.91 1.88
CA GLU A 175 -2.32 -16.60 1.08
C GLU A 175 -1.13 -15.69 0.76
N LEU A 176 0.08 -16.24 0.80
CA LEU A 176 1.28 -15.51 0.37
C LEU A 176 1.18 -15.15 -1.11
N SER A 177 1.58 -13.92 -1.46
CA SER A 177 1.54 -13.42 -2.83
C SER A 177 2.77 -12.56 -3.15
N THR A 178 2.89 -12.11 -4.39
CA THR A 178 4.00 -11.26 -4.84
C THR A 178 3.63 -9.79 -4.72
N PHE A 179 4.62 -8.96 -4.43
CA PHE A 179 4.53 -7.51 -4.60
C PHE A 179 4.42 -7.12 -6.08
#